data_AF-A0A959AET8-F1
#
_entry.id   AF-A0A959AET8-F1
#
_cell.length_a   1.000
_cell.length_b   1.000
_cell.length_c   1.000
_cell.angle_alpha   90.00
_cell.angle_beta   90.00
_cell.angle_gamma   90.00
#
_symmetry.space_group_name_H-M   'P 1'
#
loop_
_entity.id
_entity.type
_entity.pdbx_description
1 polymer ?
#
loop_
_entity_poly.entity_id
_entity_poly.type
_entity_poly.pdbx_seq_one_letter_code
_entity_poly.pdbx_strand_id
1 'polypeptide(L)'
;MTNKALLFFLLLFLACQSAFSQRAYLKGRIAVQNSKTNTGKRIYLDNATIEAESANPARSFDGGNFTLSYFNKSAGEQTQLRITYPEMEVVNIDALNTIIPSDTSLRKHIYLSKRGELASMILKLRGVAEREITKKYEDKISTLQLELTNQANSQLELEEERDEAIRHFKDLAKKLARINLDDANDAVQQAYQLFEKGDIEMADKKMEAIDIGNTVHELTDKIKLGEKL
;
A
#
# COMPACT_ATOMS: atom_id res chain seq x y z
N MET A 1 -72.38 -44.52 -9.28
CA MET A 1 -71.15 -44.82 -8.52
C MET A 1 -70.15 -43.66 -8.52
N THR A 2 -70.59 -42.42 -8.74
CA THR A 2 -69.72 -41.25 -8.99
C THR A 2 -69.43 -40.41 -7.73
N ASN A 3 -70.39 -40.32 -6.79
CA ASN A 3 -70.24 -39.46 -5.61
C ASN A 3 -69.27 -40.01 -4.54
N LYS A 4 -69.12 -41.33 -4.42
CA LYS A 4 -68.17 -41.94 -3.46
C LYS A 4 -66.71 -41.79 -3.92
N ALA A 5 -66.47 -41.88 -5.22
CA ALA A 5 -65.13 -41.67 -5.80
C ALA A 5 -64.71 -40.20 -5.71
N LEU A 6 -65.64 -39.27 -5.94
CA LEU A 6 -65.40 -37.83 -5.81
C LEU A 6 -65.10 -37.43 -4.35
N LEU A 7 -65.85 -37.97 -3.38
CA LEU A 7 -65.62 -37.74 -1.95
C LEU A 7 -64.26 -38.30 -1.50
N PHE A 8 -63.86 -39.46 -2.03
CA PHE A 8 -62.57 -40.08 -1.74
C PHE A 8 -61.40 -39.26 -2.31
N PHE A 9 -61.54 -38.71 -3.52
CA PHE A 9 -60.52 -37.84 -4.12
C PHE A 9 -60.41 -36.48 -3.39
N LEU A 10 -61.52 -35.92 -2.92
CA LEU A 10 -61.55 -34.69 -2.12
C LEU A 10 -60.88 -34.87 -0.74
N LEU A 11 -61.11 -36.02 -0.09
CA LEU A 11 -60.45 -36.39 1.16
C LEU A 11 -58.94 -36.64 0.97
N LEU A 12 -58.51 -37.22 -0.15
CA LEU A 12 -57.09 -37.37 -0.48
C LEU A 12 -56.40 -36.02 -0.71
N PHE A 13 -57.10 -35.07 -1.35
CA PHE A 13 -56.59 -33.72 -1.60
C PHE A 13 -56.47 -32.90 -0.31
N LEU A 14 -57.42 -33.03 0.63
CA LEU A 14 -57.33 -32.41 1.96
C LEU A 14 -56.25 -33.05 2.85
N ALA A 15 -56.03 -34.36 2.76
CA ALA A 15 -54.96 -35.03 3.51
C ALA A 15 -53.56 -34.62 3.03
N CYS A 16 -53.41 -34.25 1.75
CA CYS A 16 -52.16 -33.78 1.16
C CYS A 16 -51.85 -32.30 1.46
N GLN A 17 -52.80 -31.55 2.05
CA GLN A 17 -52.63 -30.14 2.46
C GLN A 17 -51.88 -29.97 3.79
N SER A 18 -51.44 -31.08 4.43
CA SER A 18 -50.42 -31.02 5.48
C SER A 18 -49.02 -30.79 4.88
N ALA A 19 -48.94 -29.85 3.95
CA ALA A 19 -47.71 -29.29 3.44
C ALA A 19 -46.99 -28.61 4.60
N PHE A 20 -46.04 -29.33 5.19
CA PHE A 20 -44.77 -28.80 5.68
C PHE A 20 -44.83 -27.32 6.12
N SER A 21 -45.40 -27.05 7.30
CA SER A 21 -44.95 -25.91 8.09
C SER A 21 -43.52 -26.23 8.57
N GLN A 22 -42.54 -26.21 7.66
CA GLN A 22 -41.13 -26.35 8.00
C GLN A 22 -40.73 -25.14 8.82
N ARG A 23 -40.70 -25.32 10.15
CA ARG A 23 -40.09 -24.32 11.03
C ARG A 23 -38.65 -24.14 10.60
N ALA A 24 -38.31 -22.91 10.22
CA ALA A 24 -36.94 -22.58 9.90
C ALA A 24 -36.15 -22.38 11.20
N TYR A 25 -34.88 -22.79 11.21
CA TYR A 25 -34.04 -22.71 12.39
C TYR A 25 -32.78 -21.91 12.11
N LEU A 26 -32.40 -21.07 13.07
CA LEU A 26 -31.10 -20.44 13.08
C LEU A 26 -30.34 -20.91 14.31
N LYS A 27 -29.26 -21.66 14.08
CA LYS A 27 -28.34 -22.08 15.14
C LYS A 27 -27.18 -21.10 15.23
N GLY A 28 -26.65 -20.94 16.44
CA GLY A 28 -25.45 -20.16 16.63
C GLY A 28 -24.72 -20.47 17.92
N ARG A 29 -23.62 -19.76 18.12
CA ARG A 29 -22.75 -19.91 19.29
C ARG A 29 -22.16 -18.57 19.70
N ILE A 30 -22.19 -18.30 21.00
CA ILE A 30 -21.77 -17.03 21.61
C ILE A 30 -20.47 -17.23 22.38
N ALA A 31 -19.51 -16.35 22.17
CA ALA A 31 -18.20 -16.42 22.82
C ALA A 31 -17.62 -15.04 23.12
N VAL A 32 -16.65 -15.01 24.03
CA VAL A 32 -15.88 -13.79 24.31
C VAL A 32 -14.90 -13.54 23.14
N GLN A 33 -14.90 -12.31 22.62
CA GLN A 33 -13.99 -11.85 21.58
C GLN A 33 -12.54 -12.05 22.03
N ASN A 34 -11.69 -12.56 21.14
CA ASN A 34 -10.25 -12.76 21.37
C ASN A 34 -9.86 -13.59 22.60
N SER A 35 -10.77 -14.31 23.26
CA SER A 35 -10.47 -14.99 24.52
C SER A 35 -9.32 -15.99 24.38
N LYS A 36 -9.28 -16.76 23.28
CA LYS A 36 -8.20 -17.74 23.04
C LYS A 36 -6.85 -17.06 22.91
N THR A 37 -6.80 -15.91 22.24
CA THR A 37 -5.57 -15.11 22.11
C THR A 37 -5.13 -14.56 23.47
N ASN A 38 -6.08 -14.09 24.28
CA ASN A 38 -5.78 -13.42 25.54
C ASN A 38 -5.50 -14.38 26.70
N THR A 39 -6.09 -15.59 26.68
CA THR A 39 -6.05 -16.53 27.81
C THR A 39 -5.60 -17.94 27.43
N GLY A 40 -5.30 -18.20 26.16
CA GLY A 40 -4.98 -19.53 25.63
C GLY A 40 -6.20 -20.43 25.39
N LYS A 41 -7.39 -20.08 25.90
CA LYS A 41 -8.61 -20.90 25.78
C LYS A 41 -9.80 -20.12 25.24
N ARG A 42 -10.62 -20.79 24.43
CA ARG A 42 -11.89 -20.25 23.95
C ARG A 42 -12.92 -20.24 25.09
N ILE A 43 -13.48 -19.07 25.39
CA ILE A 43 -14.48 -18.86 26.43
C ILE A 43 -15.82 -18.63 25.75
N TYR A 44 -16.78 -19.51 26.03
CA TYR A 44 -18.15 -19.43 25.54
C TYR A 44 -19.07 -18.86 26.62
N LEU A 45 -20.17 -18.22 26.20
CA LEU A 45 -21.09 -17.52 27.10
C LEU A 45 -22.47 -18.18 27.10
N ASP A 46 -22.84 -18.76 28.23
CA ASP A 46 -24.19 -19.28 28.49
C ASP A 46 -25.08 -18.17 29.10
N ASN A 47 -26.40 -18.29 28.94
CA ASN A 47 -27.43 -17.36 29.42
C ASN A 47 -27.47 -15.98 28.72
N ALA A 48 -26.85 -15.81 27.56
CA ALA A 48 -27.16 -14.67 26.71
C ALA A 48 -28.60 -14.81 26.20
N THR A 49 -29.34 -13.69 26.13
CA THR A 49 -30.68 -13.66 25.55
C THR A 49 -30.57 -13.36 24.06
N ILE A 50 -31.25 -14.14 23.24
CA ILE A 50 -31.28 -14.03 21.78
C ILE A 50 -32.73 -13.87 21.35
N GLU A 51 -33.00 -12.78 20.65
CA GLU A 51 -34.31 -12.45 20.13
C GLU A 51 -34.21 -12.17 18.64
N ALA A 52 -35.29 -12.47 17.91
CA ALA A 52 -35.46 -12.06 16.53
C ALA A 52 -36.96 -11.95 16.23
N GLU A 53 -37.30 -11.11 15.27
CA GLU A 53 -38.67 -11.00 14.80
C GLU A 53 -39.17 -12.35 14.26
N SER A 54 -40.40 -12.73 14.61
CA SER A 54 -41.03 -13.99 14.19
C SER A 54 -40.30 -15.26 14.63
N ALA A 55 -39.50 -15.17 15.69
CA ALA A 55 -38.87 -16.30 16.37
C ALA A 55 -39.21 -16.36 17.85
N ASN A 56 -39.21 -17.57 18.41
CA ASN A 56 -39.26 -17.72 19.87
C ASN A 56 -37.94 -17.24 20.48
N PRO A 57 -37.96 -16.38 21.53
CA PRO A 57 -36.75 -16.01 22.26
C PRO A 57 -35.99 -17.23 22.76
N ALA A 58 -34.67 -17.19 22.67
CA ALA A 58 -33.79 -18.25 23.11
C ALA A 58 -32.76 -17.73 24.11
N ARG A 59 -32.17 -18.66 24.87
CA ARG A 59 -30.95 -18.41 25.62
C ARG A 59 -29.81 -19.25 25.09
N SER A 60 -28.57 -18.76 25.21
CA SER A 60 -27.41 -19.60 24.98
C SER A 60 -27.22 -20.60 26.13
N PHE A 61 -26.81 -21.82 25.82
CA PHE A 61 -26.56 -22.89 26.77
C PHE A 61 -25.51 -23.87 26.22
N ASP A 62 -25.01 -24.77 27.08
CA ASP A 62 -24.07 -25.83 26.70
C ASP A 62 -22.86 -25.28 25.92
N GLY A 63 -22.11 -24.38 26.55
CA GLY A 63 -20.94 -23.77 25.92
C GLY A 63 -21.32 -22.79 24.81
N GLY A 64 -22.34 -21.97 25.06
CA GLY A 64 -22.74 -20.80 24.30
C GLY A 64 -23.63 -21.07 23.09
N ASN A 65 -24.11 -22.29 22.90
CA ASN A 65 -24.96 -22.65 21.77
C ASN A 65 -26.38 -22.09 21.93
N PHE A 66 -26.99 -21.65 20.84
CA PHE A 66 -28.41 -21.27 20.82
C PHE A 66 -29.09 -21.75 19.54
N THR A 67 -30.42 -21.87 19.58
CA THR A 67 -31.26 -22.17 18.43
C THR A 67 -32.51 -21.29 18.48
N LEU A 68 -32.73 -20.47 17.45
CA LEU A 68 -33.99 -19.80 17.21
C LEU A 68 -34.86 -20.64 16.30
N SER A 69 -36.14 -20.73 16.63
CA SER A 69 -37.17 -21.40 15.81
C SER A 69 -38.14 -20.34 15.32
N TYR A 70 -38.30 -20.24 13.99
CA TYR A 70 -39.16 -19.28 13.33
C TYR A 70 -40.51 -19.90 13.01
N PHE A 71 -41.58 -19.14 13.25
CA PHE A 71 -42.96 -19.59 12.99
C PHE A 71 -43.54 -19.04 11.68
N ASN A 72 -43.13 -17.85 11.25
CA ASN A 72 -43.61 -17.18 10.02
C ASN A 72 -42.46 -16.74 9.09
N LYS A 73 -41.29 -17.38 9.18
CA LYS A 73 -40.17 -17.16 8.27
C LYS A 73 -39.59 -18.49 7.80
N SER A 74 -39.15 -18.51 6.54
CA SER A 74 -38.55 -19.66 5.87
C SER A 74 -37.04 -19.49 5.72
N ALA A 75 -36.37 -20.58 5.35
CA ALA A 75 -34.97 -20.50 4.95
C ALA A 75 -34.81 -19.58 3.72
N GLY A 76 -33.71 -18.81 3.69
CA GLY A 76 -33.41 -17.79 2.68
C GLY A 76 -33.91 -16.39 3.07
N GLU A 77 -34.86 -16.27 3.98
CA GLU A 77 -35.36 -14.97 4.42
C GLU A 77 -34.38 -14.25 5.37
N GLN A 78 -34.43 -12.92 5.34
CA GLN A 78 -33.65 -12.07 6.23
C GLN A 78 -34.24 -12.02 7.65
N THR A 79 -33.35 -11.96 8.62
CA THR A 79 -33.67 -11.82 10.03
C THR A 79 -32.64 -10.95 10.73
N GLN A 80 -33.08 -10.21 11.74
CA GLN A 80 -32.23 -9.39 12.57
C GLN A 80 -32.24 -9.95 14.00
N LEU A 81 -31.05 -10.22 14.51
CA LEU A 81 -30.83 -10.71 15.86
C LEU A 81 -30.63 -9.55 16.83
N ARG A 82 -31.24 -9.67 18.00
CA ARG A 82 -30.91 -8.87 19.17
C ARG A 82 -30.31 -9.79 20.21
N ILE A 83 -29.09 -9.46 20.64
CA ILE A 83 -28.33 -10.25 21.62
C ILE A 83 -28.11 -9.37 22.86
N THR A 84 -28.50 -9.88 24.02
CA THR A 84 -28.36 -9.17 25.30
C THR A 84 -27.61 -10.04 26.29
N TYR A 85 -26.57 -9.47 26.89
CA TYR A 85 -25.78 -10.08 27.97
C TYR A 85 -25.28 -8.97 28.92
N PRO A 86 -25.32 -9.15 30.25
CA PRO A 86 -24.93 -8.10 31.20
C PRO A 86 -23.52 -7.55 30.94
N GLU A 87 -23.37 -6.22 30.94
CA GLU A 87 -22.08 -5.52 30.81
C GLU A 87 -21.24 -5.88 29.57
N MET A 88 -21.87 -6.45 28.54
CA MET A 88 -21.22 -6.82 27.30
C MET A 88 -21.91 -6.19 26.09
N GLU A 89 -21.14 -6.05 25.02
CA GLU A 89 -21.58 -5.54 23.73
C GLU A 89 -21.21 -6.54 22.63
N VAL A 90 -22.02 -6.58 21.56
CA VAL A 90 -21.73 -7.42 20.40
C VAL A 90 -20.64 -6.74 19.56
N VAL A 91 -19.57 -7.47 19.26
CA VAL A 91 -18.43 -6.96 18.51
C VAL A 91 -18.68 -7.03 17.00
N ASN A 92 -19.19 -8.17 16.52
CA ASN A 92 -19.45 -8.38 15.10
C ASN A 92 -20.90 -8.04 14.75
N ILE A 93 -21.23 -6.76 14.80
CA ILE A 93 -22.60 -6.26 14.58
C ILE A 93 -23.18 -6.69 13.22
N ASP A 94 -22.35 -6.87 12.20
CA ASP A 94 -22.79 -7.34 10.87
C ASP A 94 -23.38 -8.75 10.91
N ALA A 95 -22.99 -9.58 11.87
CA ALA A 95 -23.54 -10.92 12.04
C ALA A 95 -24.98 -10.91 12.60
N LEU A 96 -25.46 -9.77 13.11
CA LEU A 96 -26.81 -9.62 13.63
C LEU A 96 -27.85 -9.53 12.50
N ASN A 97 -27.49 -8.97 11.34
CA ASN A 97 -28.34 -8.98 10.16
C ASN A 97 -27.95 -10.17 9.30
N THR A 98 -28.81 -11.19 9.24
CA THR A 98 -28.44 -12.45 8.58
C THR A 98 -29.60 -13.11 7.85
N ILE A 99 -29.30 -14.15 7.11
CA ILE A 99 -30.30 -15.01 6.47
C ILE A 99 -30.51 -16.27 7.29
N ILE A 100 -31.75 -16.75 7.33
CA ILE A 100 -32.08 -18.04 7.93
C ILE A 100 -31.54 -19.12 6.98
N PRO A 101 -30.60 -19.98 7.41
CA PRO A 101 -29.97 -20.94 6.52
C PRO A 101 -30.92 -22.10 6.19
N SER A 102 -30.88 -22.58 4.96
CA SER A 102 -31.54 -23.85 4.58
C SER A 102 -30.82 -25.05 5.19
N ASP A 103 -29.50 -24.97 5.33
CA ASP A 103 -28.70 -25.98 6.02
C ASP A 103 -28.65 -25.71 7.53
N THR A 104 -29.31 -26.59 8.29
CA THR A 104 -29.37 -26.52 9.76
C THR A 104 -28.07 -26.91 10.47
N SER A 105 -27.04 -27.33 9.73
CA SER A 105 -25.69 -27.57 10.25
C SER A 105 -24.92 -26.26 10.47
N LEU A 106 -25.27 -25.21 9.71
CA LEU A 106 -24.60 -23.91 9.77
C LEU A 106 -24.88 -23.21 11.09
N ARG A 107 -23.82 -22.68 11.70
CA ARG A 107 -23.88 -21.94 12.98
C ARG A 107 -23.41 -20.52 12.79
N LYS A 108 -24.20 -19.57 13.30
CA LYS A 108 -23.78 -18.17 13.43
C LYS A 108 -22.88 -17.99 14.63
N HIS A 109 -21.74 -17.35 14.43
CA HIS A 109 -20.84 -17.00 15.52
C HIS A 109 -21.06 -15.55 15.91
N ILE A 110 -21.39 -15.34 17.18
CA ILE A 110 -21.54 -14.02 17.78
C ILE A 110 -20.45 -13.85 18.82
N TYR A 111 -19.75 -12.72 18.77
CA TYR A 111 -18.67 -12.41 19.69
C TYR A 111 -19.05 -11.22 20.56
N LEU A 112 -18.83 -11.34 21.86
CA LEU A 112 -19.08 -10.29 22.83
C LEU A 112 -17.77 -9.82 23.45
N SER A 113 -17.66 -8.53 23.70
CA SER A 113 -16.62 -7.93 24.56
C SER A 113 -17.28 -7.24 25.74
N LYS A 114 -16.50 -6.90 26.79
CA LYS A 114 -17.05 -6.00 27.80
C LYS A 114 -17.36 -4.66 27.16
N ARG A 115 -18.42 -4.00 27.64
CA ARG A 115 -18.83 -2.70 27.11
C ARG A 115 -17.68 -1.70 27.17
N GLY A 116 -17.37 -1.07 26.04
CA GLY A 116 -16.29 -0.08 25.91
C GLY A 116 -14.92 -0.67 25.55
N GLU A 117 -14.70 -1.99 25.67
CA GLU A 117 -13.43 -2.61 25.25
C GLU A 117 -13.25 -2.54 23.73
N LEU A 118 -14.33 -2.63 22.94
CA LEU A 118 -14.24 -2.50 21.49
C LEU A 118 -13.77 -1.10 21.09
N ALA A 119 -14.39 -0.06 21.66
CA ALA A 119 -14.01 1.32 21.41
C ALA A 119 -12.54 1.59 21.81
N SER A 120 -12.13 1.13 23.00
CA SER A 120 -10.74 1.23 23.45
C SER A 120 -9.76 0.52 22.50
N MET A 121 -10.11 -0.67 22.01
CA MET A 121 -9.28 -1.40 21.05
C MET A 121 -9.19 -0.68 19.72
N ILE A 122 -10.30 -0.14 19.20
CA ILE A 122 -10.32 0.66 17.96
C ILE A 122 -9.38 1.86 18.10
N LEU A 123 -9.46 2.62 19.20
CA LEU A 123 -8.59 3.76 19.47
C LEU A 123 -7.12 3.35 19.51
N LYS A 124 -6.81 2.24 20.21
CA LYS A 124 -5.45 1.69 20.28
C LYS A 124 -4.89 1.33 18.90
N LEU A 125 -5.64 0.57 18.11
CA LEU A 125 -5.21 0.13 16.79
C LEU A 125 -5.07 1.30 15.81
N ARG A 126 -6.00 2.26 15.88
CA ARG A 126 -5.90 3.50 15.10
C ARG A 126 -4.64 4.28 15.44
N GLY A 127 -4.33 4.46 16.72
CA GLY A 127 -3.11 5.17 17.14
C GLY A 127 -1.80 4.46 16.71
N VAL A 128 -1.81 3.13 16.61
CA VAL A 128 -0.69 2.40 15.99
C VAL A 128 -0.60 2.70 14.49
N ALA A 129 -1.72 2.60 13.77
CA ALA A 129 -1.76 2.86 12.34
C ALA A 129 -1.32 4.29 12.00
N GLU A 130 -1.87 5.29 12.70
CA GLU A 130 -1.52 6.71 12.53
C GLU A 130 -0.02 6.92 12.72
N ARG A 131 0.58 6.38 13.79
CA ARG A 131 2.01 6.52 14.05
C ARG A 131 2.88 5.92 12.94
N GLU A 132 2.59 4.69 12.52
CA GLU A 132 3.39 4.01 11.50
C GLU A 132 3.22 4.65 10.12
N ILE A 133 2.01 5.11 9.78
CA ILE A 133 1.75 5.84 8.54
C ILE A 133 2.47 7.18 8.54
N THR A 134 2.35 7.96 9.61
CA THR A 134 3.04 9.26 9.74
C THR A 134 4.54 9.10 9.59
N LYS A 135 5.16 8.19 10.36
CA LYS A 135 6.60 7.92 10.27
C LYS A 135 7.02 7.56 8.85
N LYS A 136 6.28 6.66 8.19
CA LYS A 136 6.57 6.24 6.81
C LYS A 136 6.56 7.41 5.83
N TYR A 137 5.65 8.37 6.00
CA TYR A 137 5.58 9.54 5.11
C TYR A 137 6.59 10.62 5.47
N GLU A 138 6.91 10.81 6.75
CA GLU A 138 8.01 11.67 7.19
C GLU A 138 9.35 11.20 6.63
N ASP A 139 9.63 9.89 6.68
CA ASP A 139 10.85 9.29 6.11
C ASP A 139 10.94 9.54 4.58
N LYS A 140 9.81 9.43 3.87
CA LYS A 140 9.74 9.72 2.43
C LYS A 140 9.96 11.19 2.13
N ILE A 141 9.36 12.09 2.90
CA ILE A 141 9.52 13.54 2.74
C ILE A 141 10.99 13.92 2.97
N SER A 142 11.61 13.41 4.04
CA SER A 142 13.03 13.64 4.33
C SER A 142 13.94 13.15 3.20
N THR A 143 13.65 11.96 2.65
CA THR A 143 14.40 11.42 1.51
C THR A 143 14.31 12.32 0.28
N LEU A 144 13.09 12.75 -0.08
CA LEU A 144 12.87 13.64 -1.23
C LEU A 144 13.52 15.02 -1.04
N GLN A 145 13.53 15.55 0.19
CA GLN A 145 14.21 16.80 0.52
C GLN A 145 15.73 16.70 0.36
N LEU A 146 16.31 15.56 0.75
CA LEU A 146 17.73 15.29 0.55
C LEU A 146 18.06 15.18 -0.94
N GLU A 147 17.26 14.45 -1.72
CA GLU A 147 17.42 14.33 -3.17
C GLU A 147 17.35 15.69 -3.86
N LEU A 148 16.39 16.55 -3.50
CA LEU A 148 16.27 17.89 -4.06
C LEU A 148 17.49 18.77 -3.73
N THR A 149 18.01 18.65 -2.50
CA THR A 149 19.21 19.38 -2.07
C THR A 149 20.44 18.92 -2.87
N ASN A 150 20.62 17.61 -3.01
CA ASN A 150 21.71 17.04 -3.80
C ASN A 150 21.61 17.46 -5.27
N GLN A 151 20.41 17.43 -5.85
CA GLN A 151 20.18 17.88 -7.22
C GLN A 151 20.52 19.37 -7.40
N ALA A 152 20.15 20.23 -6.45
CA ALA A 152 20.50 21.65 -6.48
C ALA A 152 22.01 21.87 -6.41
N ASN A 153 22.72 21.12 -5.56
CA ASN A 153 24.17 21.19 -5.46
C ASN A 153 24.86 20.73 -6.75
N SER A 154 24.45 19.59 -7.33
CA SER A 154 25.00 19.12 -8.60
C SER A 154 24.73 20.08 -9.74
N GLN A 155 23.60 20.78 -9.74
CA GLN A 155 23.34 21.83 -10.73
C GLN A 155 24.33 22.99 -10.57
N LEU A 156 24.60 23.42 -9.34
CA LEU A 156 25.54 24.50 -9.06
C LEU A 156 26.97 24.11 -9.48
N GLU A 157 27.41 22.89 -9.18
CA GLU A 157 28.70 22.36 -9.62
C GLU A 157 28.83 22.38 -11.16
N LEU A 158 27.80 21.92 -11.88
CA LEU A 158 27.80 21.96 -13.36
C LEU A 158 27.80 23.39 -13.92
N GLU A 159 27.15 24.33 -13.24
CA GLU A 159 27.19 25.74 -13.62
C GLU A 159 28.59 26.34 -13.43
N GLU A 160 29.27 25.99 -12.33
CA GLU A 160 30.66 26.40 -12.08
C GLU A 160 31.63 25.80 -13.09
N GLU A 161 31.53 24.49 -13.37
CA GLU A 161 32.33 23.78 -14.39
C GLU A 161 32.13 24.40 -15.78
N ARG A 162 30.87 24.68 -16.16
CA ARG A 162 30.55 25.36 -17.42
C ARG A 162 31.22 26.72 -17.48
N ASP A 163 31.11 27.52 -16.43
CA ASP A 163 31.65 28.87 -16.40
C ASP A 163 33.19 28.87 -16.43
N GLU A 164 33.83 27.89 -15.81
CA GLU A 164 35.27 27.65 -15.91
C GLU A 164 35.68 27.25 -17.33
N ALA A 165 34.99 26.30 -17.95
CA ALA A 165 35.25 25.90 -19.33
C ALA A 165 35.10 27.08 -20.30
N ILE A 166 34.06 27.92 -20.12
CA ILE A 166 33.88 29.14 -20.91
C ILE A 166 35.05 30.10 -20.73
N ARG A 167 35.57 30.29 -19.50
CA ARG A 167 36.73 31.16 -19.25
C ARG A 167 37.97 30.61 -19.94
N HIS A 168 38.25 29.32 -19.77
CA HIS A 168 39.39 28.64 -20.39
C HIS A 168 39.38 28.79 -21.92
N PHE A 169 38.25 28.48 -22.56
CA PHE A 169 38.15 28.57 -24.02
C PHE A 169 38.10 30.00 -24.55
N LYS A 170 37.65 30.99 -23.75
CA LYS A 170 37.83 32.41 -24.09
C LYS A 170 39.31 32.79 -24.13
N ASP A 171 40.12 32.27 -23.22
CA ASP A 171 41.55 32.54 -23.21
C ASP A 171 42.27 31.81 -24.35
N LEU A 172 41.86 30.58 -24.67
CA LEU A 172 42.32 29.88 -25.88
C LEU A 172 41.97 30.69 -27.15
N ALA A 173 40.73 31.17 -27.27
CA ALA A 173 40.31 32.00 -28.40
C ALA A 173 41.18 33.26 -28.53
N LYS A 174 41.50 33.93 -27.42
CA LYS A 174 42.42 35.09 -27.42
C LYS A 174 43.82 34.71 -27.88
N LYS A 175 44.34 33.55 -27.47
CA LYS A 175 45.65 33.06 -27.91
C LYS A 175 45.64 32.83 -29.42
N LEU A 176 44.69 32.04 -29.91
CA LEU A 176 44.53 31.72 -31.34
C LEU A 176 44.37 32.98 -32.20
N ALA A 177 43.57 33.96 -31.75
CA ALA A 177 43.35 35.21 -32.48
C ALA A 177 44.58 36.11 -32.59
N ARG A 178 45.62 35.90 -31.77
CA ARG A 178 46.89 36.67 -31.84
C ARG A 178 47.90 36.04 -32.78
N ILE A 179 47.65 34.84 -33.28
CA ILE A 179 48.54 34.12 -34.19
C ILE A 179 48.22 34.54 -35.62
N ASN A 180 49.25 34.93 -36.38
CA ASN A 180 49.10 35.09 -37.83
C ASN A 180 49.12 33.69 -38.47
N LEU A 181 48.00 33.28 -39.08
CA LEU A 181 47.87 31.93 -39.64
C LEU A 181 48.77 31.71 -40.87
N ASP A 182 49.12 32.76 -41.60
CA ASP A 182 50.04 32.69 -42.75
C ASP A 182 51.45 32.26 -42.33
N ASP A 183 51.84 32.61 -41.10
CA ASP A 183 53.14 32.29 -40.50
C ASP A 183 53.07 31.06 -39.57
N ALA A 184 51.88 30.52 -39.34
CA ALA A 184 51.64 29.42 -38.42
C ALA A 184 51.89 28.06 -39.09
N ASN A 185 52.37 27.08 -38.32
CA ASN A 185 52.53 25.71 -38.82
C ASN A 185 51.17 25.00 -38.99
N ASP A 186 51.16 23.90 -39.74
CA ASP A 186 49.95 23.11 -40.03
C ASP A 186 49.19 22.70 -38.77
N ALA A 187 49.89 22.42 -37.67
CA ALA A 187 49.25 21.99 -36.43
C ALA A 187 48.44 23.11 -35.77
N VAL A 188 48.95 24.34 -35.79
CA VAL A 188 48.25 25.52 -35.27
C VAL A 188 47.10 25.92 -36.18
N GLN A 189 47.28 25.84 -37.52
CA GLN A 189 46.18 26.07 -38.47
C GLN A 189 45.04 25.06 -38.28
N GLN A 190 45.37 23.78 -38.04
CA GLN A 190 44.38 22.74 -37.73
C GLN A 190 43.64 23.02 -36.42
N ALA A 191 44.35 23.44 -35.37
CA ALA A 191 43.73 23.79 -34.09
C ALA A 191 42.75 24.97 -34.25
N TYR A 192 43.12 25.99 -35.02
CA TYR A 192 42.25 27.12 -35.33
C TYR A 192 40.97 26.66 -36.06
N GLN A 193 41.10 25.83 -37.09
CA GLN A 193 39.95 25.31 -37.84
C GLN A 193 39.02 24.43 -36.98
N LEU A 194 39.57 23.63 -36.06
CA LEU A 194 38.77 22.86 -35.10
C LEU A 194 37.99 23.79 -34.17
N PHE A 195 38.64 24.86 -33.69
CA PHE A 195 38.00 25.84 -32.82
C PHE A 195 36.84 26.56 -33.54
N GLU A 196 37.03 27.00 -34.79
CA GLU A 196 35.98 27.65 -35.59
C GLU A 196 34.77 26.74 -35.86
N LYS A 197 35.00 25.43 -36.00
CA LYS A 197 33.94 24.44 -36.22
C LYS A 197 33.17 24.08 -34.96
N GLY A 198 33.60 24.57 -33.79
CA GLY A 198 33.01 24.24 -32.50
C GLY A 198 33.57 22.96 -31.87
N ASP A 199 34.60 22.35 -32.45
CA ASP A 199 35.33 21.20 -31.89
C ASP A 199 36.40 21.70 -30.88
N ILE A 200 35.93 22.46 -29.89
CA ILE A 200 36.78 23.28 -29.00
C ILE A 200 37.74 22.42 -28.17
N GLU A 201 37.29 21.27 -27.66
CA GLU A 201 38.13 20.34 -26.90
C GLU A 201 39.28 19.76 -27.74
N MET A 202 39.01 19.45 -29.03
CA MET A 202 40.04 18.95 -29.92
C MET A 202 41.04 20.04 -30.31
N ALA A 203 40.57 21.27 -30.48
CA ALA A 203 41.42 22.43 -30.72
C ALA A 203 42.37 22.68 -29.53
N ASP A 204 41.84 22.65 -28.31
CA ASP A 204 42.60 22.86 -27.08
C ASP A 204 43.67 21.77 -26.90
N LYS A 205 43.28 20.50 -27.02
CA LYS A 205 44.23 19.37 -26.96
C LYS A 205 45.35 19.49 -28.00
N LYS A 206 45.04 19.99 -29.19
CA LYS A 206 46.03 20.22 -30.26
C LYS A 206 47.00 21.34 -29.88
N MET A 207 46.50 22.42 -29.29
CA MET A 207 47.30 23.54 -28.80
C MET A 207 48.18 23.15 -27.61
N GLU A 208 47.66 22.37 -26.65
CA GLU A 208 48.46 21.85 -25.53
C GLU A 208 49.63 20.98 -26.02
N ALA A 209 49.40 20.11 -27.00
CA ALA A 209 50.45 19.28 -27.57
C ALA A 209 51.57 20.11 -28.24
N ILE A 210 51.21 21.24 -28.85
CA ILE A 210 52.17 22.19 -29.44
C ILE A 210 52.97 22.88 -28.33
N ASP A 211 52.31 23.39 -27.29
CA ASP A 211 52.96 24.08 -26.17
C ASP A 211 53.95 23.15 -25.42
N ILE A 212 53.57 21.88 -25.22
CA ILE A 212 54.44 20.85 -24.62
C ILE A 212 55.64 20.58 -25.53
N GLY A 213 55.43 20.42 -26.84
CA GLY A 213 56.49 20.19 -27.82
C GLY A 213 57.53 21.31 -27.83
N ASN A 214 57.07 22.57 -27.79
CA ASN A 214 57.93 23.75 -27.74
C ASN A 214 58.73 23.79 -26.42
N THR A 215 58.08 23.53 -25.28
CA THR A 215 58.73 23.50 -23.97
C THR A 215 59.81 22.42 -23.88
N VAL A 216 59.54 21.22 -24.38
CA VAL A 216 60.52 20.11 -24.41
C VAL A 216 61.69 20.44 -25.33
N HIS A 217 61.44 21.08 -26.47
CA HIS A 217 62.49 21.50 -27.40
C HIS A 217 63.41 22.55 -26.77
N GLU A 218 62.86 23.58 -26.13
CA GLU A 218 63.64 24.61 -25.42
C GLU A 218 64.49 24.02 -24.29
N LEU A 219 63.94 23.09 -23.50
CA LEU A 219 64.69 22.40 -22.45
C LEU A 219 65.84 21.55 -23.02
N THR A 220 65.60 20.87 -24.13
CA THR A 220 66.60 20.02 -24.79
C THR A 220 67.74 20.85 -25.37
N ASP A 221 67.45 22.02 -25.90
CA ASP A 221 68.47 22.91 -26.48
C ASP A 221 69.30 23.60 -25.38
N LYS A 222 68.69 24.02 -24.27
CA LYS A 222 69.42 24.50 -23.08
C LYS A 222 70.38 23.46 -22.51
N ILE A 223 69.96 22.18 -22.47
CA ILE A 223 70.81 21.05 -22.04
C ILE A 223 71.98 20.83 -23.01
N LYS A 224 71.76 20.96 -24.33
CA LYS A 224 72.82 20.82 -25.35
C LYS A 224 73.80 21.99 -25.37
N LEU A 225 73.36 23.19 -24.99
CA LEU A 225 74.18 24.40 -24.88
C LEU A 225 74.98 24.47 -23.57
N GLY A 226 74.82 23.49 -22.67
CA GLY A 226 75.57 23.41 -21.41
C GLY A 226 75.11 24.39 -20.33
N GLU A 227 73.94 25.00 -20.49
CA GLU A 227 73.34 25.86 -19.47
C GLU A 227 72.73 24.99 -18.35
N LYS A 228 73.08 25.29 -17.09
CA LYS A 228 72.46 24.60 -15.94
C LYS A 228 71.00 25.03 -15.80
N LEU A 229 70.11 24.05 -15.66
CA LEU A 229 68.67 24.22 -15.37
C LEU A 229 68.43 25.15 -14.18
#